data_AF-A0A6B3AL12-F1
#
_entry.id   AF-A0A6B3AL12-F1
#
_cell.length_a   1.000
_cell.length_b   1.000
_cell.length_c   1.000
_cell.angle_alpha   90.00
_cell.angle_beta   90.00
_cell.angle_gamma   90.00
#
_symmetry.space_group_name_H-M   'P 1'
#
loop_
_entity.id
_entity.type
_entity.pdbx_description
1 polymer ?
#
loop_
_entity_poly.entity_id
_entity_poly.type
_entity_poly.pdbx_seq_one_letter_code
_entity_poly.pdbx_strand_id
1 'polypeptide(L)'
;MASGEERPPRALLAGASRRWVRVLPWAVAFVLSVALLPTTIVVLTADYGLNGAVAAGLAVPQAAPLLLAVVRPLRAWYVVFVADVAGGVALLGPDFAERLPWPFPAPVLVGYVVLCLALGLRESRRTLLLVWLATAGANVGLGFVAPHGFAAKELLFTILGGVALLLGGVLRERSEVQRRLVEQETISEAERSRRTLLEERARIARELHDVVAHHMSVITVQADTAEYRLRTLPPDVREEFTSIASTARESLGEMRRLLGVLR
;
A
#
# COMPACT_ATOMS: atom_id res chain seq x y z
N MET A 1 9.06 27.10 -13.48
CA MET A 1 8.33 27.14 -12.20
C MET A 1 7.08 26.29 -12.34
N ALA A 2 7.19 24.99 -12.03
CA ALA A 2 6.04 24.09 -12.01
C ALA A 2 5.38 24.25 -10.64
N SER A 3 4.15 24.76 -10.65
CA SER A 3 3.28 24.83 -9.47
C SER A 3 3.09 23.42 -8.93
N GLY A 4 3.78 23.11 -7.83
CA GLY A 4 3.54 21.90 -7.06
C GLY A 4 2.14 21.97 -6.48
N GLU A 5 1.17 21.32 -7.13
CA GLU A 5 -0.10 21.00 -6.51
C GLU A 5 0.19 20.13 -5.28
N GLU A 6 0.24 20.77 -4.10
CA GLU A 6 0.25 20.09 -2.82
C GLU A 6 -1.05 19.28 -2.71
N ARG A 7 -0.99 18.01 -3.12
CA ARG A 7 -2.09 17.07 -2.92
C ARG A 7 -2.50 17.13 -1.44
N PRO A 8 -3.80 17.32 -1.13
CA PRO A 8 -4.25 17.49 0.25
C PRO A 8 -3.80 16.28 1.08
N PRO A 9 -3.37 16.52 2.34
CA PRO A 9 -2.85 15.47 3.20
C PRO A 9 -3.91 14.39 3.41
N ARG A 10 -3.71 13.21 2.81
CA ARG A 10 -4.64 12.08 2.92
C ARG A 10 -4.44 11.39 4.26
N ALA A 11 -5.52 11.10 4.99
CA ALA A 11 -5.53 10.37 6.26
C ALA A 11 -4.91 8.95 6.16
N LEU A 12 -4.47 8.39 7.30
CA LEU A 12 -3.81 7.09 7.34
C LEU A 12 -4.84 6.07 6.86
N LEU A 13 -4.46 5.17 5.94
CA LEU A 13 -5.37 4.20 5.35
C LEU A 13 -6.53 4.80 4.51
N ALA A 14 -6.47 6.07 4.08
CA ALA A 14 -7.52 6.67 3.23
C ALA A 14 -7.79 5.92 1.91
N GLY A 15 -6.83 5.12 1.44
CA GLY A 15 -6.97 4.26 0.26
C GLY A 15 -7.59 2.88 0.53
N ALA A 16 -7.93 2.53 1.78
CA ALA A 16 -8.53 1.24 2.09
C ALA A 16 -9.96 1.14 1.52
N SER A 17 -10.34 -0.02 0.98
CA SER A 17 -11.67 -0.25 0.39
C SER A 17 -12.79 -0.25 1.45
N ARG A 18 -12.49 -0.65 2.69
CA ARG A 18 -13.46 -0.74 3.79
C ARG A 18 -13.49 0.52 4.64
N ARG A 19 -14.68 1.11 4.85
CA ARG A 19 -14.89 2.33 5.67
C ARG A 19 -14.33 2.21 7.10
N TRP A 20 -14.51 1.06 7.75
CA TRP A 20 -14.01 0.81 9.11
C TRP A 20 -12.48 0.91 9.23
N VAL A 21 -11.75 0.50 8.19
CA VAL A 21 -10.28 0.59 8.15
C VAL A 21 -9.80 2.04 8.02
N ARG A 22 -10.61 2.92 7.41
CA ARG A 22 -10.33 4.37 7.32
C ARG A 22 -10.57 5.10 8.63
N VAL A 23 -11.53 4.63 9.44
CA VAL A 23 -11.90 5.24 10.72
C VAL A 23 -11.00 4.74 11.85
N LEU A 24 -10.39 3.56 11.72
CA LEU A 24 -9.54 2.95 12.75
C LEU A 24 -8.41 3.88 13.26
N PRO A 25 -7.63 4.59 12.42
CA PRO A 25 -6.59 5.51 12.91
C PRO A 25 -7.16 6.68 13.70
N TRP A 26 -8.33 7.19 13.30
CA TRP A 26 -9.04 8.25 14.01
C TRP A 26 -9.61 7.78 15.34
N ALA A 27 -10.21 6.58 15.37
CA ALA A 27 -10.72 5.97 16.60
C ALA A 27 -9.58 5.70 17.60
N VAL A 28 -8.46 5.16 17.15
CA VAL A 28 -7.27 4.94 18.00
C VAL A 28 -6.71 6.27 18.51
N ALA A 29 -6.55 7.27 17.64
CA ALA A 29 -6.05 8.58 18.05
C ALA A 29 -7.01 9.29 19.03
N PHE A 30 -8.32 9.15 18.83
CA PHE A 30 -9.33 9.71 19.74
C PHE A 30 -9.30 9.02 21.10
N VAL A 31 -9.32 7.68 21.14
CA VAL A 31 -9.24 6.90 22.38
C VAL A 31 -7.95 7.22 23.14
N LEU A 32 -6.81 7.29 22.46
CA LEU A 32 -5.54 7.66 23.07
C LEU A 32 -5.56 9.10 23.59
N SER A 33 -6.10 10.06 22.84
CA SER A 33 -6.18 11.45 23.29
C SER A 33 -7.07 11.59 24.54
N VAL A 34 -8.23 10.91 24.54
CA VAL A 34 -9.18 10.92 25.65
C VAL A 34 -8.63 10.20 26.89
N ALA A 35 -7.83 9.15 26.72
CA ALA A 35 -7.20 8.44 27.84
C ALA A 35 -5.97 9.17 28.38
N LEU A 36 -5.09 9.66 27.49
CA LEU A 36 -3.82 10.27 27.89
C LEU A 36 -4.00 11.66 28.49
N LEU A 37 -4.94 12.48 28.01
CA LEU A 37 -5.14 13.83 28.52
C LEU A 37 -5.40 13.88 30.04
N PRO A 38 -6.44 13.21 30.59
CA PRO A 38 -6.69 13.23 32.03
C PRO A 38 -5.58 12.53 32.81
N THR A 39 -5.02 11.45 32.26
CA THR A 39 -3.91 10.70 32.91
C THR A 39 -2.67 11.59 33.07
N THR A 40 -2.30 12.34 32.04
CA THR A 40 -1.17 13.27 32.09
C THR A 40 -1.41 14.39 33.10
N ILE A 41 -2.63 14.96 33.17
CA ILE A 41 -2.97 15.98 34.17
C ILE A 41 -2.85 15.41 35.59
N VAL A 42 -3.41 14.23 35.85
CA VAL A 42 -3.36 13.59 37.16
C VAL A 42 -1.92 13.28 37.55
N VAL A 43 -1.12 12.70 36.65
CA VAL A 43 0.29 12.39 36.92
C VAL A 43 1.09 13.66 37.21
N LEU A 44 0.97 14.70 36.39
CA LEU A 44 1.70 15.96 36.58
C LEU A 44 1.33 16.68 37.89
N THR A 45 0.07 16.59 38.32
CA THR A 45 -0.40 17.23 39.57
C THR A 45 -0.12 16.39 40.81
N ALA A 46 -0.43 15.09 40.78
CA ALA A 46 -0.34 14.20 41.93
C ALA A 46 1.07 13.67 42.18
N ASP A 47 1.83 13.34 41.12
CA ASP A 47 3.16 12.74 41.25
C ASP A 47 4.30 13.77 41.14
N TYR A 48 4.12 14.81 40.32
CA TYR A 48 5.14 15.85 40.08
C TYR A 48 4.83 17.20 40.75
N GLY A 49 3.69 17.32 41.45
CA GLY A 49 3.37 18.50 42.26
C GLY A 49 3.09 19.78 41.47
N LEU A 50 2.82 19.70 40.16
CA LEU A 50 2.52 20.88 39.35
C LEU A 50 1.13 21.44 39.66
N ASN A 51 0.97 22.76 39.51
CA ASN A 51 -0.33 23.40 39.56
C ASN A 51 -1.23 22.84 38.44
N GLY A 52 -2.50 22.55 38.76
CA GLY A 52 -3.47 21.99 37.81
C GLY A 52 -3.63 22.77 36.51
N ALA A 53 -3.50 24.10 36.55
CA ALA A 53 -3.55 24.95 35.35
C ALA A 53 -2.33 24.74 34.44
N VAL A 54 -1.13 24.62 35.03
CA VAL A 54 0.11 24.34 34.29
C VAL A 54 0.10 22.91 33.73
N ALA A 55 -0.34 21.95 34.53
CA ALA A 55 -0.48 20.56 34.11
C ALA A 55 -1.46 20.41 32.93
N ALA A 56 -2.62 21.08 32.99
CA ALA A 56 -3.57 21.10 31.87
C ALA A 56 -2.99 21.81 30.63
N GLY A 57 -2.29 22.93 30.83
CA GLY A 57 -1.62 23.68 29.77
C GLY A 57 -0.56 22.88 29.01
N LEU A 58 0.11 21.92 29.68
CA LEU A 58 1.07 21.00 29.07
C LEU A 58 0.39 19.75 28.48
N ALA A 59 -0.59 19.18 29.17
CA ALA A 59 -1.26 17.95 28.75
C ALA A 59 -2.03 18.11 27.42
N VAL A 60 -2.65 19.27 27.19
CA VAL A 60 -3.40 19.56 25.96
C VAL A 60 -2.50 19.49 24.72
N PRO A 61 -1.39 20.24 24.61
CA PRO A 61 -0.50 20.16 23.45
C PRO A 61 0.29 18.85 23.37
N GLN A 62 0.34 18.03 24.43
CA GLN A 62 0.92 16.68 24.37
C GLN A 62 -0.07 15.64 23.81
N ALA A 63 -1.36 15.73 24.14
CA ALA A 63 -2.36 14.74 23.74
C ALA A 63 -3.14 15.12 22.47
N ALA A 64 -3.55 16.38 22.33
CA ALA A 64 -4.41 16.84 21.22
C ALA A 64 -3.81 16.65 19.82
N PRO A 65 -2.47 16.81 19.60
CA PRO A 65 -1.90 16.63 18.28
C PRO A 65 -1.93 15.18 17.76
N LEU A 66 -2.27 14.18 18.58
CA LEU A 66 -2.44 12.80 18.10
C LEU A 66 -3.56 12.68 17.06
N LEU A 67 -4.62 13.50 17.16
CA LEU A 67 -5.65 13.60 16.12
C LEU A 67 -5.08 14.23 14.84
N LEU A 68 -4.22 15.25 14.97
CA LEU A 68 -3.53 15.87 13.84
C LEU A 68 -2.50 14.92 13.22
N ALA A 69 -1.92 14.00 13.98
CA ALA A 69 -0.94 13.03 13.50
C ALA A 69 -1.51 12.10 12.43
N VAL A 70 -2.83 11.87 12.46
CA VAL A 70 -3.53 11.09 11.45
C VAL A 70 -3.48 11.76 10.07
N VAL A 71 -3.38 13.08 10.00
CA VAL A 71 -3.44 13.86 8.74
C VAL A 71 -2.09 14.52 8.41
N ARG A 72 -1.45 15.16 9.38
CA ARG A 72 -0.16 15.88 9.24
C ARG A 72 0.78 15.53 10.41
N PRO A 73 1.46 14.37 10.37
CA PRO A 73 2.28 13.87 11.48
C PRO A 73 3.46 14.80 11.82
N LEU A 74 4.05 15.48 10.84
CA LEU A 74 5.15 16.43 11.11
C LEU A 74 4.71 17.66 11.90
N ARG A 75 3.52 18.21 11.61
CA ARG A 75 2.99 19.35 12.37
C ARG A 75 2.63 18.94 13.79
N ALA A 76 2.07 17.74 13.95
CA ALA A 76 1.82 17.16 15.26
C ALA A 76 3.13 16.99 16.06
N TRP A 77 4.20 16.54 15.41
CA TRP A 77 5.51 16.41 16.03
C TRP A 77 6.09 17.73 16.53
N TYR A 78 6.04 18.81 15.75
CA TYR A 78 6.52 20.10 16.23
C TYR A 78 5.79 20.57 17.50
N VAL A 79 4.47 20.38 17.57
CA VAL A 79 3.67 20.77 18.74
C VAL A 79 4.03 19.93 19.96
N VAL A 80 4.11 18.61 19.79
CA VAL A 80 4.47 17.68 20.87
C VAL A 80 5.91 17.92 21.34
N PHE A 81 6.86 18.09 20.42
CA PHE A 81 8.26 18.36 20.75
C PHE A 81 8.44 19.63 21.58
N VAL A 82 7.78 20.73 21.19
CA VAL A 82 7.84 21.99 21.95
C VAL A 82 7.18 21.82 23.32
N ALA A 83 6.04 21.13 23.40
CA ALA A 83 5.36 20.86 24.66
C ALA A 83 6.19 19.95 25.60
N ASP A 84 6.89 18.97 25.04
CA ASP A 84 7.74 18.04 25.79
C ASP A 84 8.98 18.73 26.35
N VAL A 85 9.62 19.61 25.56
CA VAL A 85 10.73 20.44 26.06
C VAL A 85 10.24 21.41 27.13
N ALA A 86 9.09 22.07 26.93
CA ALA A 86 8.50 22.95 27.92
C ALA A 86 8.12 22.22 29.21
N GLY A 87 7.60 20.99 29.10
CA GLY A 87 7.29 20.13 30.25
C GLY A 87 8.53 19.73 31.02
N GLY A 88 9.61 19.33 30.33
CA GLY A 88 10.89 19.03 30.96
C GLY A 88 11.44 20.21 31.76
N VAL A 89 11.38 21.43 31.18
CA VAL A 89 11.81 22.66 31.86
C VAL A 89 10.90 23.00 33.04
N ALA A 90 9.58 22.88 32.89
CA ALA A 90 8.61 23.15 33.97
C ALA A 90 8.81 22.22 35.18
N LEU A 91 9.29 21.00 34.93
CA LEU A 91 9.59 20.00 35.96
C LEU A 91 10.94 20.22 36.65
N LEU A 92 11.74 21.23 36.29
CA LEU A 92 12.98 21.57 37.02
C LEU A 92 12.72 22.25 38.37
N GLY A 93 11.55 22.84 38.56
CA GLY A 93 11.19 23.58 39.78
C GLY A 93 10.68 22.72 40.94
N PRO A 94 9.74 21.78 40.71
CA PRO A 94 9.20 20.93 41.76
C PRO A 94 10.17 19.82 42.20
N ASP A 95 10.21 19.53 43.49
CA ASP A 95 10.85 18.32 44.01
C ASP A 95 9.87 17.13 43.90
N PHE A 96 10.27 16.14 43.11
CA PHE A 96 9.51 14.91 42.90
C PHE A 96 10.38 13.68 43.18
N ALA A 97 9.75 12.52 43.40
CA ALA A 97 10.47 11.31 43.77
C ALA A 97 11.44 10.85 42.66
N GLU A 98 12.69 10.54 43.00
CA GLU A 98 13.76 10.13 42.07
C GLU A 98 13.39 8.92 41.17
N ARG A 99 12.49 8.07 41.66
CA ARG A 99 11.93 6.91 40.93
C ARG A 99 11.08 7.31 39.72
N LEU A 100 10.59 8.54 39.68
CA LEU A 100 9.73 9.04 38.62
C LEU A 100 10.57 9.38 37.37
N PRO A 101 10.08 9.07 36.16
CA PRO A 101 10.77 9.41 34.92
C PRO A 101 10.80 10.93 34.67
N TRP A 102 12.00 11.49 34.52
CA TRP A 102 12.21 12.85 34.05
C TRP A 102 13.08 12.79 32.78
N PRO A 103 12.89 13.68 31.78
CA PRO A 103 11.92 14.78 31.71
C PRO A 103 10.51 14.39 31.23
N PHE A 104 10.31 13.13 30.81
CA PHE A 104 9.06 12.69 30.17
C PHE A 104 8.28 11.67 31.02
N PRO A 105 7.13 12.04 31.60
CA PRO A 105 6.27 11.11 32.31
C PRO A 105 5.78 9.95 31.42
N ALA A 106 5.45 8.80 32.02
CA ALA A 106 5.06 7.60 31.28
C ALA A 106 3.89 7.81 30.27
N PRO A 107 2.84 8.60 30.57
CA PRO A 107 1.78 8.89 29.59
C PRO A 107 2.29 9.63 28.34
N VAL A 108 3.26 10.54 28.52
CA VAL A 108 3.89 11.30 27.43
C VAL A 108 4.71 10.37 26.54
N LEU A 109 5.48 9.44 27.13
CA LEU A 109 6.21 8.42 26.38
C LEU A 109 5.27 7.57 25.50
N VAL A 110 4.12 7.15 26.03
CA VAL A 110 3.14 6.37 25.25
C VAL A 110 2.63 7.17 24.06
N GLY A 111 2.25 8.44 24.26
CA GLY A 111 1.83 9.32 23.18
C GLY A 111 2.93 9.52 22.11
N TYR A 112 4.17 9.74 22.56
CA TYR A 112 5.32 9.94 21.69
C TYR A 112 5.64 8.70 20.84
N VAL A 113 5.59 7.50 21.40
CA VAL A 113 5.81 6.24 20.66
C VAL A 113 4.78 6.06 19.55
N VAL A 114 3.51 6.35 19.84
CA VAL A 114 2.43 6.28 18.84
C VAL A 114 2.65 7.31 17.72
N LEU A 115 3.07 8.52 18.07
CA LEU A 115 3.40 9.57 17.11
C LEU A 115 4.59 9.16 16.22
N CYS A 116 5.64 8.58 16.80
CA CYS A 116 6.78 8.03 16.07
C CYS A 116 6.37 6.91 15.11
N LEU A 117 5.48 6.01 15.54
CA LEU A 117 4.96 4.97 14.66
C LEU A 117 4.17 5.58 13.49
N ALA A 118 3.34 6.60 13.74
CA ALA A 118 2.59 7.31 12.71
C ALA A 118 3.51 8.07 11.73
N LEU A 119 4.59 8.68 12.22
CA LEU A 119 5.65 9.28 11.40
C LEU A 119 6.34 8.23 10.54
N GLY A 120 6.77 7.09 11.13
CA GLY A 120 7.44 6.00 10.42
C GLY A 120 6.61 5.45 9.26
N LEU A 121 5.29 5.38 9.42
CA LEU A 121 4.37 4.90 8.39
C LEU A 121 4.16 5.89 7.22
N ARG A 122 4.54 7.17 7.36
CA ARG A 122 4.21 8.24 6.40
C ARG A 122 5.39 8.99 5.82
N GLU A 123 6.41 9.22 6.63
CA GLU A 123 7.50 10.13 6.31
C GLU A 123 8.71 9.39 5.73
N SER A 124 9.60 10.15 5.08
CA SER A 124 10.80 9.62 4.45
C SER A 124 11.86 9.22 5.48
N ARG A 125 12.76 8.29 5.12
CA ARG A 125 13.90 7.88 5.99
C ARG A 125 14.73 9.08 6.49
N ARG A 126 14.91 10.11 5.65
CA ARG A 126 15.63 11.34 6.02
C ARG A 126 14.89 12.10 7.12
N THR A 127 13.58 12.24 6.97
CA THR A 127 12.73 12.88 7.97
C THR A 127 12.75 12.14 9.30
N LEU A 128 12.69 10.80 9.27
CA LEU A 128 12.76 9.98 10.49
C LEU A 128 14.11 10.14 11.21
N LEU A 129 15.22 10.18 10.45
CA LEU A 129 16.54 10.44 11.02
C LEU A 129 16.65 11.84 11.63
N LEU A 130 16.12 12.87 10.96
CA LEU A 130 16.11 14.24 11.48
C LEU A 130 15.28 14.36 12.76
N VAL A 131 14.09 13.76 12.78
CA VAL A 131 13.23 13.71 13.98
C VAL A 131 13.96 13.00 15.12
N TRP A 132 14.56 11.85 14.85
CA TRP A 132 15.28 11.09 15.87
C TRP A 132 16.49 11.86 16.42
N LEU A 133 17.28 12.49 15.56
CA LEU A 133 18.42 13.32 15.97
C LEU A 133 17.98 14.55 16.77
N ALA A 134 16.88 15.21 16.37
CA ALA A 134 16.35 16.35 17.09
C ALA A 134 15.85 15.97 18.49
N THR A 135 15.10 14.86 18.62
CA THR A 135 14.66 14.35 19.91
C THR A 135 15.83 13.89 20.77
N ALA A 136 16.81 13.19 20.19
CA ALA A 136 18.00 12.74 20.91
C ALA A 136 18.82 13.94 21.41
N GLY A 137 19.01 14.97 20.58
CA GLY A 137 19.71 16.20 20.96
C GLY A 137 19.00 16.97 22.07
N ALA A 138 17.67 17.08 22.02
CA ALA A 138 16.88 17.70 23.09
C ALA A 138 16.99 16.93 24.41
N ASN A 139 16.94 15.60 24.36
CA ASN A 139 17.07 14.75 25.53
C ASN A 139 18.47 14.86 26.15
N VAL A 140 19.52 14.83 25.34
CA VAL A 140 20.91 15.08 25.80
C VAL A 140 21.05 16.47 26.41
N GLY A 141 20.47 17.50 25.78
CA GLY A 141 20.48 18.88 26.28
C GLY A 141 19.79 19.03 27.64
N LEU A 142 18.60 18.46 27.80
CA LEU A 142 17.86 18.42 29.06
C LEU A 142 18.63 17.63 30.13
N GLY A 143 19.28 16.54 29.74
CA GLY A 143 20.09 15.68 30.60
C GLY A 143 21.21 16.42 31.36
N PHE A 144 21.77 17.49 30.79
CA PHE A 144 22.77 18.32 31.48
C PHE A 144 22.21 19.12 32.66
N VAL A 145 20.89 19.33 32.70
CA VAL A 145 20.18 20.07 33.74
C VAL A 145 19.33 19.13 34.60
N ALA A 146 19.50 17.82 34.45
CA ALA A 146 18.69 16.82 35.13
C ALA A 146 18.80 16.94 36.66
N PRO A 147 17.67 17.08 37.40
CA PRO A 147 17.69 17.27 38.86
C PRO A 147 18.37 16.12 39.63
N HIS A 148 18.30 14.90 39.07
CA HIS A 148 18.84 13.68 39.67
C HIS A 148 19.99 13.06 38.84
N GLY A 149 20.55 13.82 37.89
CA GLY A 149 21.59 13.35 36.96
C GLY A 149 21.06 12.46 35.83
N PHE A 150 21.92 12.25 34.82
CA PHE A 150 21.57 11.49 33.62
C PHE A 150 21.47 9.99 33.93
N ALA A 151 20.27 9.44 33.88
CA ALA A 151 19.99 8.04 34.21
C ALA A 151 19.62 7.20 32.98
N ALA A 152 19.73 5.87 33.10
CA ALA A 152 19.36 4.93 32.03
C ALA A 152 17.92 5.12 31.52
N LYS A 153 17.01 5.65 32.36
CA LYS A 153 15.62 5.98 32.03
C LYS A 153 15.48 7.04 30.93
N GLU A 154 16.41 7.99 30.83
CA GLU A 154 16.42 9.00 29.77
C GLU A 154 16.78 8.38 28.41
N LEU A 155 17.71 7.42 28.42
CA LEU A 155 18.11 6.70 27.20
C LEU A 155 16.96 5.82 26.66
N LEU A 156 16.13 5.26 27.55
CA LEU A 156 14.97 4.45 27.16
C LEU A 156 14.03 5.22 26.23
N PHE A 157 13.75 6.50 26.48
CA PHE A 157 12.86 7.30 25.63
C PHE A 157 13.40 7.44 24.19
N THR A 158 14.69 7.78 24.07
CA THR A 158 15.37 7.91 22.77
C THR A 158 15.42 6.59 22.01
N ILE A 159 15.70 5.49 22.72
CA ILE A 159 15.75 4.14 22.13
C ILE A 159 14.35 3.73 21.67
N LEU A 160 13.33 3.83 22.54
CA LEU A 160 11.96 3.39 22.23
C LEU A 160 11.38 4.21 21.07
N GLY A 161 11.61 5.52 21.06
CA GLY A 161 11.25 6.39 19.95
C GLY A 161 11.93 6.01 18.65
N GLY A 162 13.25 5.74 18.68
CA GLY A 162 14.00 5.27 17.53
C GLY A 162 13.50 3.93 16.99
N VAL A 163 13.25 2.96 17.89
CA VAL A 163 12.67 1.66 17.54
C VAL A 163 11.29 1.82 16.90
N ALA A 164 10.42 2.69 17.44
CA ALA A 164 9.10 2.96 16.87
C ALA A 164 9.18 3.59 15.46
N LEU A 165 10.09 4.54 15.24
CA LEU A 165 10.34 5.14 13.92
C LEU A 165 10.83 4.08 12.92
N LEU A 166 11.78 3.24 13.34
CA LEU A 166 12.32 2.15 12.52
C LEU A 166 11.25 1.12 12.17
N LEU A 167 10.46 0.67 13.15
CA LEU A 167 9.36 -0.26 12.95
C LEU A 167 8.33 0.31 11.95
N GLY A 168 7.92 1.56 12.13
CA GLY A 168 7.01 2.23 11.20
C GLY A 168 7.59 2.30 9.78
N GLY A 169 8.88 2.64 9.65
CA GLY A 169 9.58 2.69 8.37
C GLY A 169 9.68 1.32 7.68
N VAL A 170 10.01 0.27 8.43
CA VAL A 170 10.08 -1.12 7.92
C VAL A 170 8.70 -1.60 7.47
N LEU A 171 7.64 -1.35 8.24
CA LEU A 171 6.27 -1.72 7.89
C LEU A 171 5.81 -1.02 6.61
N ARG A 172 6.19 0.26 6.43
CA ARG A 172 5.92 1.00 5.20
C ARG A 172 6.62 0.37 4.00
N GLU A 173 7.91 0.10 4.09
CA GLU A 173 8.68 -0.50 3.01
C GLU A 173 8.15 -1.89 2.63
N ARG A 174 7.82 -2.72 3.64
CA ARG A 174 7.17 -4.01 3.43
C ARG A 174 5.85 -3.88 2.67
N SER A 175 5.02 -2.90 3.06
CA SER A 175 3.73 -2.65 2.41
C SER A 175 3.89 -2.16 0.96
N GLU A 176 4.88 -1.31 0.68
CA GLU A 176 5.20 -0.83 -0.66
C GLU A 176 5.72 -1.97 -1.55
N VAL A 177 6.59 -2.85 -1.03
CA VAL A 177 7.08 -4.03 -1.74
C VAL A 177 5.95 -5.00 -2.05
N GLN A 178 5.08 -5.31 -1.08
CA GLN A 178 3.93 -6.19 -1.31
C GLN A 178 2.99 -5.64 -2.38
N ARG A 179 2.71 -4.33 -2.39
CA ARG A 179 1.89 -3.72 -3.44
C ARG A 179 2.49 -3.89 -4.83
N ARG A 180 3.81 -3.66 -4.96
CA ARG A 180 4.52 -3.84 -6.23
C ARG A 180 4.47 -5.30 -6.71
N LEU A 181 4.59 -6.25 -5.80
CA LEU A 181 4.49 -7.68 -6.12
C LEU A 181 3.09 -8.04 -6.62
N VAL A 182 2.03 -7.56 -5.96
CA VAL A 182 0.64 -7.80 -6.40
C VAL A 182 0.38 -7.15 -7.76
N GLU A 183 0.84 -5.92 -7.99
CA GLU A 183 0.71 -5.27 -9.30
C GLU A 183 1.44 -6.07 -10.39
N GLN A 184 2.66 -6.54 -10.13
CA GLN A 184 3.41 -7.37 -11.07
C GLN A 184 2.74 -8.72 -11.33
N GLU A 185 2.18 -9.36 -10.30
CA GLU A 185 1.46 -10.62 -10.43
C GLU A 185 0.22 -10.45 -11.31
N THR A 186 -0.58 -9.40 -11.08
CA THR A 186 -1.78 -9.12 -11.91
C THR A 186 -1.44 -8.86 -13.38
N ILE A 187 -0.33 -8.16 -13.67
CA ILE A 187 0.13 -7.93 -15.05
C ILE A 187 0.57 -9.25 -15.67
N SER A 188 1.32 -10.08 -14.93
CA SER A 188 1.81 -11.38 -15.38
C SER A 188 0.67 -12.36 -15.67
N GLU A 189 -0.36 -12.40 -14.83
CA GLU A 189 -1.56 -13.21 -15.06
C GLU A 189 -2.36 -12.74 -16.29
N ALA A 190 -2.51 -11.43 -16.48
CA ALA A 190 -3.16 -10.87 -17.67
C ALA A 190 -2.39 -11.20 -18.96
N GLU A 191 -1.06 -11.17 -18.91
CA GLU A 191 -0.22 -11.51 -20.05
C GLU A 191 -0.26 -13.03 -20.35
N ARG A 192 -0.18 -13.87 -19.32
CA ARG A 192 -0.30 -15.33 -19.44
C ARG A 192 -1.65 -15.74 -20.03
N SER A 193 -2.76 -15.19 -19.51
CA SER A 193 -4.11 -15.50 -20.01
C SER A 193 -4.29 -15.06 -21.47
N ARG A 194 -3.79 -13.88 -21.85
CA ARG A 194 -3.82 -13.42 -23.23
C ARG A 194 -3.00 -14.34 -24.15
N ARG A 195 -1.81 -14.76 -23.70
CA ARG A 195 -0.97 -15.69 -24.46
C ARG A 195 -1.65 -17.04 -24.65
N THR A 196 -2.19 -17.64 -23.59
CA THR A 196 -2.93 -18.90 -23.67
C THR A 196 -4.14 -18.78 -24.61
N LEU A 197 -4.87 -17.67 -24.56
CA LEU A 197 -6.01 -17.44 -25.46
C LEU A 197 -5.58 -17.32 -26.93
N LEU A 198 -4.45 -16.67 -27.22
CA LEU A 198 -3.90 -16.59 -28.57
C LEU A 198 -3.38 -17.95 -29.07
N GLU A 199 -2.70 -18.71 -28.22
CA GLU A 199 -2.24 -20.07 -28.52
C GLU A 199 -3.43 -20.99 -28.83
N GLU A 200 -4.52 -20.88 -28.07
CA GLU A 200 -5.72 -21.68 -28.29
C GLU A 200 -6.47 -21.28 -29.56
N ARG A 201 -6.59 -19.98 -29.85
CA ARG A 201 -7.15 -19.52 -31.14
C ARG A 201 -6.33 -20.02 -32.33
N ALA A 202 -5.01 -20.01 -32.22
CA ALA A 202 -4.12 -20.54 -33.27
C ALA A 202 -4.18 -22.06 -33.38
N ARG A 203 -4.44 -22.79 -32.28
CA ARG A 203 -4.72 -24.23 -32.30
C ARG A 203 -6.03 -24.53 -33.02
N ILE A 204 -7.12 -23.89 -32.60
CA ILE A 204 -8.46 -24.04 -33.21
C ILE A 204 -8.40 -23.72 -34.70
N ALA A 205 -7.75 -22.63 -35.10
CA ALA A 205 -7.62 -22.27 -36.51
C ALA A 205 -6.91 -23.35 -37.34
N ARG A 206 -5.88 -24.02 -36.78
CA ARG A 206 -5.19 -25.14 -37.45
C ARG A 206 -6.05 -26.40 -37.50
N GLU A 207 -6.70 -26.78 -36.40
CA GLU A 207 -7.60 -27.94 -36.37
C GLU A 207 -8.77 -27.76 -37.34
N LEU A 208 -9.36 -26.56 -37.39
CA LEU A 208 -10.38 -26.21 -38.38
C LEU A 208 -9.83 -26.27 -39.80
N HIS A 209 -8.62 -25.76 -40.05
CA HIS A 209 -7.99 -25.84 -41.37
C HIS A 209 -7.81 -27.28 -41.81
N ASP A 210 -7.27 -28.13 -40.94
CA ASP A 210 -6.98 -29.53 -41.28
C ASP A 210 -8.27 -30.31 -41.55
N VAL A 211 -9.29 -30.13 -40.70
CA VAL A 211 -10.61 -30.78 -40.88
C VAL A 211 -11.27 -30.28 -42.16
N VAL A 212 -11.39 -28.98 -42.38
CA VAL A 212 -12.07 -28.44 -43.57
C VAL A 212 -11.28 -28.77 -44.84
N ALA A 213 -9.96 -28.60 -44.84
CA ALA A 213 -9.14 -28.91 -46.00
C ALA A 213 -9.24 -30.38 -46.41
N HIS A 214 -9.23 -31.29 -45.43
CA HIS A 214 -9.40 -32.72 -45.67
C HIS A 214 -10.77 -33.05 -46.28
N HIS A 215 -11.87 -32.58 -45.67
CA HIS A 215 -13.22 -32.89 -46.16
C HIS A 215 -13.47 -32.33 -47.56
N MET A 216 -13.02 -31.11 -47.84
CA MET A 216 -13.15 -30.51 -49.16
C MET A 216 -12.32 -31.25 -50.22
N SER A 217 -11.12 -31.74 -49.85
CA SER A 217 -10.31 -32.59 -50.73
C SER A 217 -11.02 -33.92 -51.03
N VAL A 218 -11.64 -34.55 -50.03
CA VAL A 218 -12.40 -35.79 -50.22
C VAL A 218 -13.62 -35.55 -51.12
N ILE A 219 -14.38 -34.48 -50.90
CA ILE A 219 -15.53 -34.11 -51.74
C ILE A 219 -15.09 -33.88 -53.19
N THR A 220 -13.97 -33.16 -53.40
CA THR A 220 -13.41 -32.92 -54.74
C THR A 220 -13.07 -34.24 -55.44
N VAL A 221 -12.34 -35.13 -54.76
CA VAL A 221 -11.95 -36.44 -55.32
C VAL A 221 -13.17 -37.33 -55.59
N GLN A 222 -14.15 -37.36 -54.67
CA GLN A 222 -15.37 -38.15 -54.85
C GLN A 222 -16.22 -37.64 -56.02
N ALA A 223 -16.35 -36.33 -56.18
CA ALA A 223 -17.09 -35.72 -57.27
C ALA A 223 -16.39 -35.92 -58.63
N ASP A 224 -15.07 -35.71 -58.70
CA ASP A 224 -14.28 -35.93 -59.93
C ASP A 224 -14.26 -37.42 -60.37
N THR A 225 -14.29 -38.35 -59.41
CA THR A 225 -14.23 -39.79 -59.72
C THR A 225 -15.60 -40.42 -59.98
N ALA A 226 -16.70 -39.71 -59.78
CA ALA A 226 -18.06 -40.23 -59.93
C ALA A 226 -18.31 -40.77 -61.36
N GLU A 227 -17.85 -40.04 -62.38
CA GLU A 227 -17.93 -40.42 -63.79
C GLU A 227 -17.27 -41.77 -64.09
N TYR A 228 -16.16 -42.10 -63.43
CA TYR A 228 -15.43 -43.33 -63.65
C TYR A 228 -15.97 -44.52 -62.84
N ARG A 229 -16.69 -44.25 -61.74
CA ARG A 229 -17.23 -45.29 -60.85
C ARG A 229 -18.66 -45.70 -61.19
N LEU A 230 -19.44 -44.82 -61.82
CA LEU A 230 -20.81 -45.08 -62.23
C LEU A 230 -20.85 -45.43 -63.72
N ARG A 231 -21.36 -46.64 -64.05
CA ARG A 231 -21.32 -47.20 -65.41
C ARG A 231 -22.14 -46.42 -66.45
N THR A 232 -23.09 -45.59 -66.03
CA THR A 232 -23.97 -44.82 -66.92
C THR A 232 -24.52 -43.60 -66.17
N LEU A 233 -23.88 -42.44 -66.35
CA LEU A 233 -24.34 -41.16 -65.84
C LEU A 233 -25.00 -40.36 -66.96
N PRO A 234 -26.26 -39.90 -66.79
CA PRO A 234 -26.87 -38.92 -67.68
C PRO A 234 -26.00 -37.64 -67.75
N PRO A 235 -25.97 -36.94 -68.91
CA PRO A 235 -25.15 -35.75 -69.10
C PRO A 235 -25.42 -34.67 -68.04
N ASP A 236 -26.68 -34.45 -67.67
CA ASP A 236 -27.09 -33.45 -66.68
C ASP A 236 -26.48 -33.74 -65.29
N VAL A 237 -26.42 -35.01 -64.88
CA VAL A 237 -25.86 -35.44 -63.59
C VAL A 237 -24.32 -35.35 -63.58
N ARG A 238 -23.67 -35.56 -64.73
CA ARG A 238 -22.23 -35.37 -64.90
C ARG A 238 -21.83 -33.90 -64.71
N GLU A 239 -22.66 -32.99 -65.24
CA GLU A 239 -22.47 -31.56 -65.10
C GLU A 239 -22.62 -31.13 -63.63
N GLU A 240 -23.59 -31.71 -62.89
CA GLU A 240 -23.72 -31.49 -61.44
C GLU A 240 -22.49 -31.93 -60.65
N PHE A 241 -21.93 -33.13 -60.89
CA PHE A 241 -20.71 -33.57 -60.21
C PHE A 241 -19.50 -32.67 -60.52
N THR A 242 -19.39 -32.22 -61.77
CA THR A 242 -18.33 -31.27 -62.19
C THR A 242 -18.48 -29.93 -61.46
N SER A 243 -19.73 -29.45 -61.33
CA SER A 243 -20.04 -28.26 -60.55
C SER A 243 -19.67 -28.42 -59.08
N ILE A 244 -20.02 -29.54 -58.43
CA ILE A 244 -19.67 -29.84 -57.03
C ILE A 244 -18.15 -29.83 -56.82
N ALA A 245 -17.38 -30.47 -57.71
CA ALA A 245 -15.92 -30.47 -57.63
C ALA A 245 -15.34 -29.05 -57.77
N SER A 246 -15.88 -28.23 -58.67
CA SER A 246 -15.44 -26.85 -58.87
C SER A 246 -15.70 -25.97 -57.64
N THR A 247 -16.90 -26.01 -57.09
CA THR A 247 -17.30 -25.29 -55.87
C THR A 247 -16.45 -25.71 -54.67
N ALA A 248 -16.10 -26.99 -54.58
CA ALA A 248 -15.24 -27.49 -53.51
C ALA A 248 -13.81 -26.94 -53.59
N ARG A 249 -13.23 -26.85 -54.80
CA ARG A 249 -11.90 -26.25 -55.02
C ARG A 249 -11.90 -24.74 -54.79
N GLU A 250 -12.96 -24.05 -55.21
CA GLU A 250 -13.13 -22.62 -54.99
C GLU A 250 -13.16 -22.29 -53.49
N SER A 251 -14.00 -23.00 -52.73
CA SER A 251 -14.12 -22.87 -51.28
C SER A 251 -12.79 -23.13 -50.55
N LEU A 252 -11.98 -24.12 -50.99
CA LEU A 252 -10.62 -24.36 -50.49
C LEU A 252 -9.69 -23.16 -50.75
N GLY A 253 -9.78 -22.59 -51.95
CA GLY A 253 -8.99 -21.42 -52.36
C GLY A 253 -9.33 -20.19 -51.53
N GLU A 254 -10.62 -19.98 -51.25
CA GLU A 254 -11.11 -18.84 -50.48
C GLU A 254 -10.73 -18.94 -49.00
N MET A 255 -10.81 -20.13 -48.41
CA MET A 255 -10.32 -20.40 -47.04
C MET A 255 -8.81 -20.16 -46.90
N ARG A 256 -7.99 -20.63 -47.86
CA ARG A 256 -6.54 -20.38 -47.87
C ARG A 256 -6.23 -18.88 -47.92
N ARG A 257 -7.03 -18.13 -48.68
CA ARG A 257 -6.93 -16.66 -48.77
C ARG A 257 -7.22 -16.00 -47.42
N LEU A 258 -8.28 -16.40 -46.73
CA LEU A 258 -8.65 -15.87 -45.40
C LEU A 258 -7.60 -16.17 -44.32
N LEU A 259 -6.98 -17.36 -44.34
CA LEU A 259 -5.91 -17.71 -43.40
C LEU A 259 -4.58 -16.99 -43.70
N GLY A 260 -4.33 -16.62 -44.96
CA GLY A 260 -3.16 -15.84 -45.35
C GLY A 260 -3.15 -14.41 -44.79
N VAL A 261 -4.30 -13.86 -44.39
CA VAL A 261 -4.43 -12.50 -43.84
C VAL A 261 -4.25 -12.47 -42.30
N LEU A 262 -4.26 -13.63 -41.64
CA LEU A 262 -4.15 -13.78 -40.17
C LEU A 262 -2.72 -14.08 -39.68
N ARG A 263 -1.74 -14.13 -40.58
CA ARG A 263 -0.31 -14.36 -40.29
C ARG A 263 0.49 -13.08 -40.50
#